data_AF-A0A1G8FUK5-F1
#
_entry.id   AF-A0A1G8FUK5-F1
#
_cell.length_a   1.000
_cell.length_b   1.000
_cell.length_c   1.000
_cell.angle_alpha   90.00
_cell.angle_beta   90.00
_cell.angle_gamma   90.00
#
_symmetry.space_group_name_H-M   'P 1'
#
loop_
_entity.id
_entity.type
_entity.pdbx_description
1 polymer ?
#
loop_
_entity_poly.entity_id
_entity_poly.type
_entity_poly.pdbx_seq_one_letter_code
_entity_poly.pdbx_strand_id
1 'polypeptide(L)'
;MKVGGIGSGQGPRRPEKSRRSGDDGAFGKRLSSLLDTPAGGEAPIEEAAEAGPVSGLDALLAVQAAGQAGDPPSREASRRLIDRGEALLDHLETLRHGLLTGAIPKERLADLARLVRQRRGAGGDPRIAALLDEIELRVEVELAKLTRELDRRKHA
;
A
#
# COMPACT_ATOMS: atom_id res chain seq x y z
N MET A 1 53.80 9.30 1.88
CA MET A 1 53.49 8.97 3.29
C MET A 1 53.08 10.23 4.02
N LYS A 2 51.79 10.37 4.37
CA LYS A 2 51.28 11.08 5.56
C LYS A 2 49.75 10.87 5.61
N VAL A 3 49.30 9.79 6.22
CA VAL A 3 47.89 9.57 6.53
C VAL A 3 47.58 10.32 7.82
N GLY A 4 46.83 11.42 7.69
CA GLY A 4 46.45 12.27 8.80
C GLY A 4 45.30 11.67 9.60
N GLY A 5 45.60 11.35 10.86
CA GLY A 5 44.71 11.37 12.02
C GLY A 5 43.25 10.97 11.82
N ILE A 6 42.96 9.69 12.10
CA ILE A 6 41.62 9.25 12.48
C ILE A 6 41.21 9.96 13.79
N GLY A 7 40.26 10.89 13.67
CA GLY A 7 39.64 11.58 14.80
C GLY A 7 38.85 10.60 15.66
N SER A 8 39.02 10.74 16.97
CA SER A 8 38.40 9.96 18.04
C SER A 8 36.89 9.80 17.88
N GLY A 9 36.43 8.55 17.90
CA GLY A 9 35.02 8.19 17.84
C GLY A 9 34.21 8.80 18.98
N GLN A 10 33.20 9.59 18.61
CA GLN A 10 32.17 10.06 19.53
C GLN A 10 31.10 8.98 19.63
N GLY A 11 31.02 8.32 20.78
CA GLY A 11 29.98 7.33 21.07
C GLY A 11 28.56 7.95 21.05
N PRO A 12 27.51 7.12 20.88
CA PRO A 12 26.15 7.61 20.73
C PRO A 12 25.69 8.33 22.00
N ARG A 13 25.30 9.60 21.84
CA ARG A 13 24.71 10.41 22.90
C ARG A 13 23.30 9.90 23.21
N ARG A 14 23.02 9.66 24.49
CA ARG A 14 21.67 9.35 24.99
C ARG A 14 20.70 10.46 24.57
N PRO A 15 19.51 10.14 24.02
CA PRO A 15 18.51 11.16 23.77
C PRO A 15 18.00 11.68 25.12
N GLU A 16 18.23 12.95 25.40
CA GLU A 16 17.57 13.62 26.51
C GLU A 16 16.07 13.63 26.26
N LYS A 17 15.33 13.28 27.32
CA LYS A 17 13.88 13.32 27.34
C LYS A 17 13.44 14.79 27.24
N SER A 18 13.14 15.22 26.02
CA SER A 18 12.39 16.45 25.79
C SER A 18 11.13 16.37 26.66
N ARG A 19 11.10 17.21 27.70
CA ARG A 19 9.88 17.47 28.44
C ARG A 19 8.91 18.02 27.40
N ARG A 20 7.91 17.21 27.03
CA ARG A 20 6.70 17.72 26.41
C ARG A 20 6.13 18.74 27.38
N SER A 21 6.48 20.00 27.19
CA SER A 21 5.60 21.11 27.51
C SER A 21 4.40 20.89 26.58
N GLY A 22 3.46 20.09 27.06
CA GLY A 22 2.14 19.96 26.46
C GLY A 22 1.52 21.33 26.56
N ASP A 23 1.60 22.08 25.47
CA ASP A 23 0.74 23.22 25.28
C ASP A 23 -0.55 22.70 24.64
N ASP A 24 -1.28 21.90 25.42
CA ASP A 24 -2.66 21.47 25.10
C ASP A 24 -3.61 22.68 25.02
N GLY A 25 -3.12 23.89 25.34
CA GLY A 25 -3.82 25.16 25.20
C GLY A 25 -3.40 26.00 24.00
N ALA A 26 -2.21 25.83 23.39
CA ALA A 26 -1.74 26.65 22.27
C ALA A 26 -2.63 26.52 21.06
N PHE A 27 -3.00 25.27 20.76
CA PHE A 27 -3.82 24.97 19.61
C PHE A 27 -5.22 25.58 19.78
N GLY A 28 -5.83 25.40 20.97
CA GLY A 28 -7.12 26.01 21.30
C GLY A 28 -7.07 27.53 21.30
N LYS A 29 -5.99 28.15 21.79
CA LYS A 29 -5.80 29.60 21.78
C LYS A 29 -5.62 30.15 20.37
N ARG A 30 -4.86 29.47 19.51
CA ARG A 30 -4.69 29.86 18.11
C ARG A 30 -5.99 29.69 17.30
N LEU A 31 -6.71 28.60 17.55
CA LEU A 31 -8.02 28.36 16.97
C LEU A 31 -9.05 29.41 17.42
N SER A 32 -9.06 29.75 18.72
CA SER A 32 -9.91 30.80 19.28
C SER A 32 -9.55 32.17 18.72
N SER A 33 -8.27 32.51 18.58
CA SER A 33 -7.86 33.80 17.99
C SER A 33 -8.23 33.93 16.50
N LEU A 34 -8.28 32.81 15.77
CA LEU A 34 -8.73 32.78 14.38
C LEU A 34 -10.26 32.90 14.25
N LEU A 35 -11.02 32.41 15.23
CA LEU A 35 -12.49 32.47 15.27
C LEU A 35 -13.02 33.82 15.77
N ASP A 36 -12.24 34.53 16.60
CA ASP A 36 -12.65 35.77 17.28
C ASP A 36 -12.29 37.04 16.49
N THR A 37 -11.90 36.92 15.21
CA THR A 37 -11.62 38.07 14.34
C THR A 37 -12.85 38.41 13.48
N PRO A 38 -13.66 39.44 13.82
CA PRO A 38 -14.75 39.88 12.95
C PRO A 38 -14.19 40.70 11.78
N ALA A 39 -14.71 40.40 10.58
CA ALA A 39 -14.45 41.18 9.37
C ALA A 39 -15.01 42.62 9.51
N GLY A 40 -14.13 43.64 9.45
CA GLY A 40 -14.50 45.01 9.07
C GLY A 40 -13.80 46.19 9.78
N GLY A 41 -12.83 46.82 9.07
CA GLY A 41 -12.37 48.24 9.16
C GLY A 41 -11.40 48.60 10.31
N GLU A 42 -10.24 49.25 10.13
CA GLU A 42 -9.73 50.20 9.11
C GLU A 42 -8.26 49.90 8.75
N ALA A 43 -7.88 50.18 7.50
CA ALA A 43 -6.57 49.89 6.89
C ALA A 43 -5.58 51.10 7.05
N PRO A 44 -4.27 51.01 6.64
CA PRO A 44 -3.95 50.79 5.23
C PRO A 44 -2.70 49.93 4.92
N ILE A 45 -2.71 49.39 3.70
CA ILE A 45 -1.60 48.91 2.85
C ILE A 45 -0.95 47.55 3.20
N GLU A 46 -1.46 46.47 2.62
CA GLU A 46 -0.81 45.73 1.51
C GLU A 46 -1.73 44.59 1.03
N GLU A 47 -1.72 44.35 -0.28
CA GLU A 47 -2.59 43.40 -0.99
C GLU A 47 -2.55 41.97 -0.41
N ALA A 48 -3.69 41.46 0.07
CA ALA A 48 -4.04 40.06 -0.08
C ALA A 48 -5.55 39.88 0.11
N ALA A 49 -6.16 39.27 -0.90
CA ALA A 49 -7.59 39.09 -1.06
C ALA A 49 -8.25 38.30 0.10
N GLU A 50 -9.37 38.85 0.55
CA GLU A 50 -10.62 38.18 0.93
C GLU A 50 -10.56 36.63 1.02
N ALA A 51 -10.31 36.12 2.22
CA ALA A 51 -10.52 34.71 2.55
C ALA A 51 -11.31 34.62 3.87
N GLY A 52 -12.64 34.70 3.74
CA GLY A 52 -13.57 34.43 4.84
C GLY A 52 -13.50 32.97 5.34
N PRO A 53 -14.43 32.54 6.22
CA PRO A 53 -14.37 31.32 7.05
C PRO A 53 -14.35 29.98 6.29
N VAL A 54 -14.22 30.02 4.96
CA VAL A 54 -14.09 28.88 4.04
C VAL A 54 -12.80 28.10 4.29
N SER A 55 -11.72 28.74 4.76
CA SER A 55 -10.45 28.06 5.05
C SER A 55 -10.56 27.01 6.19
N GLY A 56 -11.51 27.19 7.12
CA GLY A 56 -11.79 26.20 8.17
C GLY A 56 -12.63 25.02 7.67
N LEU A 57 -13.52 25.26 6.70
CA LEU A 57 -14.30 24.22 6.02
C LEU A 57 -13.41 23.39 5.10
N ASP A 58 -12.45 23.99 4.41
CA ASP A 58 -11.46 23.28 3.60
C ASP A 58 -10.57 22.37 4.46
N ALA A 59 -10.23 22.80 5.69
CA ALA A 59 -9.52 21.96 6.64
C ALA A 59 -10.38 20.77 7.13
N LEU A 60 -11.68 20.98 7.38
CA LEU A 60 -12.61 19.91 7.73
C LEU A 60 -12.87 18.96 6.56
N LEU A 61 -13.00 19.48 5.34
CA LEU A 61 -13.13 18.71 4.10
C LEU A 61 -11.85 17.93 3.80
N ALA A 62 -10.67 18.49 4.05
CA ALA A 62 -9.40 17.79 3.92
C ALA A 62 -9.26 16.66 4.95
N VAL A 63 -9.72 16.86 6.19
CA VAL A 63 -9.78 15.80 7.22
C VAL A 63 -10.81 14.73 6.88
N GLN A 64 -11.97 15.11 6.33
CA GLN A 64 -12.99 14.17 5.84
C GLN A 64 -12.51 13.40 4.61
N ALA A 65 -11.86 14.05 3.66
CA ALA A 65 -11.26 13.43 2.48
C ALA A 65 -10.10 12.50 2.85
N ALA A 66 -9.29 12.87 3.85
CA ALA A 66 -8.26 12.00 4.42
C ALA A 66 -8.87 10.78 5.15
N GLY A 67 -10.05 10.93 5.75
CA GLY A 67 -10.83 9.82 6.32
C GLY A 67 -11.52 8.93 5.25
N GLN A 68 -11.94 9.51 4.12
CA GLN A 68 -12.54 8.79 2.99
C GLN A 68 -11.52 8.03 2.15
N ALA A 69 -10.23 8.37 2.22
CA ALA A 69 -9.14 7.53 1.70
C ALA A 69 -9.03 6.17 2.43
N GLY A 70 -9.79 5.97 3.51
CA GLY A 70 -9.85 4.76 4.32
C GLY A 70 -11.23 4.11 4.34
N ASP A 71 -12.03 4.23 3.27
CA ASP A 71 -13.24 3.41 3.15
C ASP A 71 -12.81 1.93 3.32
N PRO A 72 -13.34 1.20 4.32
CA PRO A 72 -12.89 -0.14 4.60
C PRO A 72 -13.08 -0.97 3.33
N PRO A 73 -12.07 -1.79 2.95
CA PRO A 73 -12.20 -2.61 1.77
C PRO A 73 -13.50 -3.41 1.88
N SER A 74 -14.34 -3.30 0.86
CA SER A 74 -15.61 -4.04 0.80
C SER A 74 -15.34 -5.49 1.17
N ARG A 75 -16.06 -6.00 2.18
CA ARG A 75 -15.92 -7.41 2.61
C ARG A 75 -16.07 -8.36 1.43
N GLU A 76 -16.91 -8.01 0.47
CA GLU A 76 -17.11 -8.77 -0.76
C GLU A 76 -15.89 -8.71 -1.68
N ALA A 77 -15.24 -7.55 -1.81
CA ALA A 77 -14.01 -7.43 -2.59
C ALA A 77 -12.88 -8.27 -1.99
N SER A 78 -12.69 -8.20 -0.66
CA SER A 78 -11.71 -9.04 0.04
C SER A 78 -12.01 -10.52 -0.11
N ARG A 79 -13.29 -10.93 0.00
CA ARG A 79 -13.70 -12.32 -0.21
C ARG A 79 -13.38 -12.82 -1.62
N ARG A 80 -13.68 -12.02 -2.65
CA ARG A 80 -13.35 -12.37 -4.05
C ARG A 80 -11.85 -12.57 -4.28
N LEU A 81 -11.00 -11.79 -3.60
CA LEU A 81 -9.54 -11.96 -3.68
C LEU A 81 -9.07 -13.25 -2.99
N ILE A 82 -9.67 -13.58 -1.84
CA ILE A 82 -9.40 -14.84 -1.12
C ILE A 82 -9.81 -16.04 -1.97
N ASP A 83 -11.05 -16.06 -2.45
CA ASP A 83 -11.58 -17.16 -3.27
C ASP A 83 -10.72 -17.40 -4.52
N ARG A 84 -10.20 -16.31 -5.12
CA ARG A 84 -9.26 -16.40 -6.24
C ARG A 84 -7.91 -16.99 -5.83
N GLY A 85 -7.35 -16.56 -4.70
CA GLY A 85 -6.10 -17.08 -4.17
C GLY A 85 -6.20 -18.57 -3.89
N GLU A 86 -7.28 -19.01 -3.25
CA GLU A 86 -7.58 -20.43 -2.99
C GLU A 86 -7.65 -21.22 -4.31
N ALA A 87 -8.38 -20.71 -5.30
CA ALA A 87 -8.46 -21.38 -6.61
C ALA A 87 -7.07 -21.55 -7.27
N LEU A 88 -6.21 -20.53 -7.23
CA LEU A 88 -4.85 -20.63 -7.79
C LEU A 88 -4.02 -21.69 -7.04
N LEU A 89 -4.12 -21.75 -5.72
CA LEU A 89 -3.41 -22.73 -4.88
C LEU A 89 -3.91 -24.16 -5.15
N ASP A 90 -5.22 -24.36 -5.27
CA ASP A 90 -5.82 -25.67 -5.56
C ASP A 90 -5.40 -26.20 -6.95
N HIS A 91 -5.31 -25.31 -7.93
CA HIS A 91 -4.81 -25.66 -9.26
C HIS A 91 -3.33 -26.05 -9.22
N LEU A 92 -2.49 -25.34 -8.45
CA LEU A 92 -1.09 -25.71 -8.24
C LEU A 92 -0.97 -27.07 -7.54
N GLU A 93 -1.81 -27.35 -6.55
CA GLU A 93 -1.81 -28.60 -5.82
C GLU A 93 -2.21 -29.79 -6.70
N THR A 94 -3.26 -29.60 -7.51
CA THR A 94 -3.68 -30.59 -8.50
C THR A 94 -2.57 -30.87 -9.51
N LEU A 95 -1.89 -29.81 -9.96
CA LEU A 95 -0.78 -29.92 -10.89
C LEU A 95 0.40 -30.67 -10.26
N ARG A 96 0.74 -30.36 -9.00
CA ARG A 96 1.75 -31.08 -8.22
C ARG A 96 1.44 -32.57 -8.13
N HIS A 97 0.21 -32.94 -7.81
CA HIS A 97 -0.22 -34.35 -7.79
C HIS A 97 -0.06 -35.04 -9.14
N GLY A 98 -0.42 -34.37 -10.24
CA GLY A 98 -0.21 -34.90 -11.59
C GLY A 98 1.28 -35.16 -11.87
N LEU A 99 2.14 -34.21 -11.53
CA LEU A 99 3.59 -34.35 -11.71
C LEU A 99 4.18 -35.49 -10.89
N LEU A 100 3.74 -35.66 -9.64
CA LEU A 100 4.17 -36.75 -8.77
C LEU A 100 3.76 -38.13 -9.30
N THR A 101 2.66 -38.21 -10.04
CA THR A 101 2.22 -39.44 -10.72
C THR A 101 2.86 -39.62 -12.11
N GLY A 102 3.75 -38.70 -12.52
CA GLY A 102 4.48 -38.75 -13.79
C GLY A 102 3.74 -38.13 -14.97
N ALA A 103 2.58 -37.50 -14.77
CA ALA A 103 1.78 -36.87 -15.81
C ALA A 103 1.91 -35.34 -15.77
N ILE A 104 1.99 -34.69 -16.94
CA ILE A 104 1.88 -33.22 -17.04
C ILE A 104 0.45 -32.90 -17.48
N PRO A 105 -0.43 -32.39 -16.59
CA PRO A 105 -1.81 -32.13 -16.93
C PRO A 105 -1.93 -30.84 -17.78
N LYS A 106 -1.90 -30.99 -19.11
CA LYS A 106 -1.89 -29.88 -20.08
C LYS A 106 -3.14 -29.00 -19.99
N GLU A 107 -4.29 -29.60 -19.77
CA GLU A 107 -5.56 -28.91 -19.59
C GLU A 107 -5.51 -28.00 -18.35
N ARG A 108 -4.92 -28.50 -17.26
CA ARG A 108 -4.77 -27.73 -16.01
C ARG A 108 -3.79 -26.58 -16.13
N LEU A 109 -2.71 -26.77 -16.91
CA LEU A 109 -1.80 -25.68 -17.26
C LEU A 109 -2.52 -24.56 -18.02
N ALA A 110 -3.39 -24.92 -18.97
CA ALA A 110 -4.17 -23.94 -19.74
C ALA A 110 -5.17 -23.19 -18.86
N ASP A 111 -5.87 -23.91 -17.97
CA ASP A 111 -6.80 -23.32 -16.99
C ASP A 111 -6.08 -22.34 -16.05
N LEU A 112 -4.95 -22.75 -15.49
CA LEU A 112 -4.15 -21.94 -14.58
C LEU A 112 -3.61 -20.68 -15.27
N ALA A 113 -3.13 -20.81 -16.51
CA ALA A 113 -2.70 -19.67 -17.31
C ALA A 113 -3.85 -18.71 -17.65
N ARG A 114 -5.07 -19.23 -17.83
CA ARG A 114 -6.26 -18.40 -18.05
C ARG A 114 -6.63 -17.63 -16.78
N LEU A 115 -6.59 -18.28 -15.61
CA LEU A 115 -6.89 -17.65 -14.33
C LEU A 115 -5.95 -16.48 -14.04
N VAL A 116 -4.64 -16.67 -14.22
CA VAL A 116 -3.65 -15.60 -13.98
C VAL A 116 -3.85 -14.43 -14.94
N ARG A 117 -4.13 -14.69 -16.23
CA ARG A 117 -4.40 -13.63 -17.21
C ARG A 117 -5.68 -12.83 -16.95
N GLN A 118 -6.63 -13.36 -16.17
CA GLN A 118 -7.82 -12.61 -15.81
C GLN A 118 -7.44 -11.48 -14.86
N ARG A 119 -7.69 -10.24 -15.29
CA ARG A 119 -7.43 -9.05 -14.51
C ARG A 119 -8.31 -9.05 -13.27
N ARG A 120 -7.70 -8.81 -12.10
CA ARG A 120 -8.42 -8.59 -10.85
C ARG A 120 -9.25 -7.31 -10.91
N GLY A 121 -10.41 -7.33 -10.27
CA GLY A 121 -11.18 -6.13 -10.00
C GLY A 121 -10.41 -5.17 -9.09
N ALA A 122 -10.67 -3.88 -9.23
CA ALA A 122 -10.12 -2.87 -8.33
C ALA A 122 -10.85 -2.89 -6.98
N GLY A 123 -10.13 -2.59 -5.90
CA GLY A 123 -10.66 -2.57 -4.53
C GLY A 123 -10.44 -3.88 -3.77
N GLY A 124 -10.29 -3.77 -2.45
CA GLY A 124 -9.99 -4.88 -1.55
C GLY A 124 -8.87 -4.54 -0.56
N ASP A 125 -8.62 -5.42 0.40
CA ASP A 125 -7.57 -5.24 1.39
C ASP A 125 -6.18 -5.27 0.72
N PRO A 126 -5.34 -4.23 0.88
CA PRO A 126 -4.00 -4.19 0.29
C PRO A 126 -3.10 -5.35 0.72
N ARG A 127 -3.31 -5.92 1.92
CA ARG A 127 -2.53 -7.07 2.40
C ARG A 127 -2.88 -8.35 1.64
N ILE A 128 -4.17 -8.56 1.38
CA ILE A 128 -4.63 -9.71 0.59
C ILE A 128 -4.16 -9.56 -0.86
N ALA A 129 -4.22 -8.34 -1.41
CA ALA A 129 -3.71 -8.06 -2.74
C ALA A 129 -2.21 -8.40 -2.87
N ALA A 130 -1.39 -8.01 -1.90
CA ALA A 130 0.05 -8.31 -1.90
C ALA A 130 0.34 -9.82 -1.82
N LEU A 131 -0.39 -10.56 -0.98
CA LEU A 131 -0.28 -12.02 -0.93
C LEU A 131 -0.70 -12.67 -2.25
N LEU A 132 -1.76 -12.16 -2.88
CA LEU A 132 -2.21 -12.64 -4.16
C LEU A 132 -1.19 -12.35 -5.28
N ASP A 133 -0.51 -11.20 -5.24
CA ASP A 133 0.60 -10.90 -6.15
C ASP A 133 1.73 -11.94 -6.03
N GLU A 134 2.07 -12.35 -4.80
CA GLU A 134 3.05 -13.42 -4.55
C GLU A 134 2.60 -14.78 -5.10
N ILE A 135 1.33 -15.13 -4.92
CA ILE A 135 0.74 -16.36 -5.46
C ILE A 135 0.79 -16.33 -7.00
N GLU A 136 0.36 -15.22 -7.62
CA GLU A 136 0.35 -15.05 -9.07
C GLU A 136 1.77 -15.14 -9.64
N LEU A 137 2.75 -14.49 -9.02
CA LEU A 137 4.17 -14.60 -9.40
C LEU A 137 4.66 -16.06 -9.36
N ARG A 138 4.33 -16.80 -8.29
CA ARG A 138 4.68 -18.22 -8.19
C ARG A 138 4.05 -19.01 -9.32
N VAL A 139 2.77 -18.80 -9.61
CA VAL A 139 2.07 -19.49 -10.70
C VAL A 139 2.76 -19.21 -12.04
N GLU A 140 3.12 -17.97 -12.34
CA GLU A 140 3.81 -17.61 -13.59
C GLU A 140 5.15 -18.32 -13.73
N VAL A 141 5.93 -18.36 -12.65
CA VAL A 141 7.22 -19.06 -12.62
C VAL A 141 7.03 -20.57 -12.85
N GLU A 142 6.05 -21.19 -12.19
CA GLU A 142 5.78 -22.62 -12.37
C GLU A 142 5.29 -22.95 -13.79
N LEU A 143 4.41 -22.13 -14.37
CA LEU A 143 4.01 -22.26 -15.77
C LEU A 143 5.21 -22.20 -16.70
N ALA A 144 6.11 -21.22 -16.51
CA ALA A 144 7.31 -21.07 -17.33
C ALA A 144 8.27 -22.26 -17.21
N LYS A 145 8.46 -22.81 -16.00
CA LYS A 145 9.27 -24.02 -15.79
C LYS A 145 8.71 -25.20 -16.58
N LEU A 146 7.40 -25.42 -16.50
CA LEU A 146 6.73 -26.56 -17.12
C LEU A 146 6.69 -26.45 -18.64
N THR A 147 6.46 -25.25 -19.19
CA THR A 147 6.58 -25.02 -20.63
C THR A 147 7.99 -25.32 -21.13
N ARG A 148 9.02 -24.86 -20.42
CA ARG A 148 10.43 -25.16 -20.78
C ARG A 148 10.73 -26.66 -20.73
N GLU A 149 10.22 -27.37 -19.75
CA GLU A 149 10.42 -28.81 -19.63
C GLU A 149 9.72 -29.59 -20.75
N LEU A 150 8.49 -29.19 -21.09
CA LEU A 150 7.76 -29.76 -22.23
C LEU A 150 8.51 -29.56 -23.54
N ASP A 151 9.10 -28.39 -23.75
CA ASP A 151 9.86 -28.12 -24.98
C ASP A 151 11.16 -28.92 -25.02
N ARG A 152 11.88 -29.07 -23.90
CA ARG A 152 13.05 -29.97 -23.82
C ARG A 152 12.70 -31.42 -24.18
N ARG A 153 11.57 -31.93 -23.68
CA ARG A 153 11.12 -33.31 -23.96
C ARG A 153 10.71 -33.53 -25.41
N LYS A 154 10.25 -32.50 -26.13
CA LYS A 154 9.95 -32.61 -27.58
C LYS A 154 11.20 -32.73 -28.45
N HIS A 155 12.34 -32.26 -27.94
CA HIS A 155 13.62 -32.23 -28.66
C HIS A 155 14.62 -33.30 -28.20
N ALA A 156 14.25 -34.12 -27.21
CA ALA A 156 15.01 -35.28 -26.75
C ALA A 156 14.52 -36.54 -27.46
#